data_AF-A0A5K1HBT7-F1
#
_entry.id   AF-A0A5K1HBT7-F1
#
_cell.length_a   1.000
_cell.length_b   1.000
_cell.length_c   1.000
_cell.angle_alpha   90.00
_cell.angle_beta   90.00
_cell.angle_gamma   90.00
#
_symmetry.space_group_name_H-M   'P 1'
#
loop_
_entity.id
_entity.type
_entity.pdbx_description
1 polymer ?
#
loop_
_entity_poly.entity_id
_entity_poly.type
_entity_poly.pdbx_seq_one_letter_code
_entity_poly.pdbx_strand_id
1 'polypeptide(L)'
;MDIARRLERIEQEIRQVEDEKLQREQMLGAFWEHLPALDPIIIRDHMTFLQNNSLSKTGRGRCSKKSKRSLTLRDREILHSP
;
A
#
# COMPACT_ATOMS: atom_id res chain seq x y z
N MET A 1 25.39 4.42 30.61
CA MET A 1 25.10 2.97 30.58
C MET A 1 23.74 2.59 29.96
N ASP A 2 22.93 3.54 29.47
CA ASP A 2 21.63 3.24 28.84
C ASP A 2 21.74 3.06 27.30
N ILE A 3 22.58 3.86 26.65
CA ILE A 3 22.76 3.86 25.19
C ILE A 3 23.29 2.50 24.69
N ALA A 4 24.27 1.90 25.37
CA ALA A 4 24.84 0.61 24.96
C ALA A 4 23.80 -0.52 24.96
N ARG A 5 22.92 -0.58 25.98
CA ARG A 5 21.83 -1.57 26.04
C ARG A 5 20.79 -1.35 24.95
N ARG A 6 20.49 -0.09 24.64
CA ARG A 6 19.58 0.26 23.55
C ARG A 6 20.15 -0.14 22.19
N LEU A 7 21.45 0.06 21.96
CA LEU A 7 22.11 -0.36 20.73
C LEU A 7 22.12 -1.88 20.58
N GLU A 8 22.45 -2.61 21.65
CA GLU A 8 22.41 -4.08 21.66
C GLU A 8 21.01 -4.62 21.35
N ARG A 9 19.97 -4.00 21.93
CA ARG A 9 18.57 -4.36 21.64
C ARG A 9 18.19 -4.10 20.18
N ILE A 10 18.57 -2.95 19.63
CA ILE A 10 18.33 -2.62 18.21
C ILE A 10 19.03 -3.66 17.31
N GLU A 11 20.25 -4.05 17.64
CA GLU A 11 21.01 -5.04 16.87
C GLU A 11 20.39 -6.45 16.93
N GLN A 12 19.75 -6.80 18.04
CA GLN A 12 18.98 -8.04 18.16
C GLN A 12 17.69 -7.98 17.35
N GLU A 13 16.95 -6.87 17.42
CA GLU A 13 15.72 -6.66 16.64
C GLU A 13 16.00 -6.69 15.13
N ILE A 14 17.11 -6.08 14.67
CA ILE A 14 17.54 -6.14 13.27
C ILE A 14 17.81 -7.58 12.84
N ARG A 15 18.60 -8.34 13.61
CA ARG A 15 18.90 -9.75 13.30
C ARG A 15 17.63 -10.59 13.19
N GLN A 16 16.70 -10.42 14.13
CA GLN A 16 15.43 -11.14 14.10
C GLN A 16 14.63 -10.83 12.82
N VAL A 17 14.54 -9.56 12.42
CA VAL A 17 13.83 -9.15 11.20
C VAL A 17 14.52 -9.70 9.95
N GLU A 18 15.85 -9.72 9.93
CA GLU A 18 16.63 -10.30 8.83
C GLU A 18 16.43 -11.81 8.70
N ASP A 19 16.43 -12.53 9.82
CA ASP A 19 16.17 -13.97 9.85
C ASP A 19 14.74 -14.29 9.39
N GLU A 20 13.73 -13.56 9.88
CA GLU A 20 12.35 -13.71 9.42
C GLU A 20 12.22 -13.44 7.91
N LYS A 21 12.94 -12.43 7.40
CA LYS A 21 12.95 -12.11 5.98
C LYS A 21 13.54 -13.27 5.18
N LEU A 22 14.70 -13.79 5.60
CA LEU A 22 15.36 -14.91 4.95
C LEU A 22 14.46 -16.16 4.92
N GLN A 23 13.78 -16.47 6.03
CA GLN A 23 12.83 -17.58 6.08
C GLN A 23 11.65 -17.39 5.11
N ARG A 24 11.10 -16.17 5.02
CA ARG A 24 10.03 -15.86 4.06
C ARG A 24 10.51 -15.97 2.62
N GLU A 25 11.73 -15.52 2.32
CA GLU A 25 12.33 -15.65 0.99
C GLU A 25 12.56 -17.11 0.60
N GLN A 26 13.06 -17.95 1.52
CA GLN A 26 13.21 -19.39 1.29
C GLN A 26 11.86 -20.07 1.08
N MET A 27 10.85 -19.74 1.90
CA MET A 27 9.50 -20.25 1.75
C MET A 27 8.89 -19.85 0.40
N LEU A 28 9.08 -18.60 -0.03
CA LEU A 28 8.65 -18.15 -1.34
C LEU A 28 9.40 -18.88 -2.46
N GLY A 29 10.72 -19.07 -2.34
CA GLY A 29 11.52 -19.86 -3.27
C GLY A 29 10.95 -21.26 -3.45
N ALA A 30 10.69 -21.96 -2.35
CA ALA A 30 10.08 -23.29 -2.35
C ALA A 30 8.66 -23.28 -2.95
N PHE A 31 7.87 -22.23 -2.69
CA PHE A 31 6.56 -22.06 -3.31
C PHE A 31 6.65 -21.89 -4.83
N TRP A 32 7.66 -21.18 -5.34
CA TRP A 32 7.88 -20.98 -6.77
C TRP A 32 8.38 -22.25 -7.47
N GLU A 33 9.20 -23.07 -6.80
CA GLU A 33 9.64 -24.38 -7.32
C GLU A 33 8.49 -25.37 -7.44
N HIS A 34 7.47 -25.24 -6.59
CA HIS A 34 6.30 -26.11 -6.54
C HIS A 34 5.01 -25.30 -6.60
N LEU A 35 4.85 -24.55 -7.70
CA LEU A 35 3.65 -23.75 -7.92
C LEU A 35 2.41 -24.65 -7.81
N PRO A 36 1.50 -24.41 -6.86
CA PRO A 36 0.25 -25.14 -6.84
C PRO A 36 -0.50 -24.85 -8.14
N ALA A 37 -1.32 -25.80 -8.60
CA ALA A 37 -2.20 -25.56 -9.73
C ALA A 37 -3.13 -24.38 -9.40
N LEU A 38 -2.82 -23.21 -9.94
CA LEU A 38 -3.66 -22.02 -9.79
C LEU A 38 -4.74 -22.07 -10.85
N ASP A 39 -6.00 -21.92 -10.43
CA ASP A 39 -7.11 -21.77 -11.37
C ASP A 39 -7.03 -20.39 -12.06
N PRO A 40 -6.85 -20.33 -13.39
CA PRO A 40 -6.79 -19.07 -14.13
C PRO A 40 -8.04 -18.20 -13.96
N ILE A 41 -9.20 -18.82 -13.71
CA ILE A 41 -10.47 -18.12 -13.49
C ILE A 41 -10.40 -17.32 -12.18
N ILE A 42 -9.91 -17.94 -11.10
CA ILE A 42 -9.76 -17.29 -9.80
C ILE A 42 -8.75 -16.14 -9.88
N ILE A 43 -7.62 -16.34 -10.57
CA ILE A 43 -6.62 -15.28 -10.79
C ILE A 43 -7.25 -14.10 -11.54
N ARG A 44 -7.96 -14.38 -12.65
CA ARG A 44 -8.60 -13.35 -13.47
C ARG A 44 -9.59 -12.53 -12.65
N ASP A 45 -10.49 -13.20 -11.93
CA ASP A 45 -11.56 -12.53 -11.18
C ASP A 45 -10.98 -11.65 -10.05
N HIS A 46 -9.93 -12.12 -9.36
CA HIS A 46 -9.22 -11.34 -8.36
C HIS A 46 -8.50 -10.13 -8.98
N MET A 47 -7.85 -10.29 -10.13
CA MET A 47 -7.21 -9.19 -10.86
C MET A 47 -8.22 -8.14 -11.32
N THR A 48 -9.38 -8.57 -11.85
CA THR A 48 -10.47 -7.67 -12.24
C THR A 48 -11.03 -6.92 -11.02
N PHE A 49 -11.18 -7.60 -9.88
CA PHE A 49 -11.59 -6.96 -8.62
C PHE A 49 -10.62 -5.86 -8.17
N LEU A 50 -9.30 -6.14 -8.19
CA LEU A 50 -8.28 -5.15 -7.81
C LEU A 50 -8.26 -3.94 -8.77
N GLN A 51 -8.37 -4.19 -10.07
CA GLN A 51 -8.47 -3.13 -11.08
C GLN A 51 -9.70 -2.25 -10.84
N ASN A 52 -10.87 -2.85 -10.62
CA ASN A 52 -12.09 -2.11 -10.34
C ASN A 52 -12.01 -1.33 -9.03
N ASN A 53 -11.38 -1.90 -8.00
CA ASN A 53 -11.20 -1.20 -6.72
C ASN A 53 -10.27 0.01 -6.85
N SER A 54 -9.15 -0.12 -7.57
CA SER A 54 -8.24 1.00 -7.85
C SER A 54 -8.87 2.08 -8.73
N LEU A 55 -9.66 1.70 -9.74
CA LEU A 55 -10.44 2.63 -10.56
C LEU A 55 -11.52 3.36 -9.74
N SER A 56 -12.21 2.65 -8.83
CA SER A 56 -13.20 3.26 -7.93
C SER A 56 -12.57 4.27 -6.95
N LYS A 57 -11.35 3.99 -6.47
CA LYS A 57 -10.61 4.87 -5.55
C LYS A 57 -10.06 6.09 -6.27
N THR A 58 -9.52 5.92 -7.48
CA THR A 58 -9.07 7.06 -8.31
C THR A 58 -10.23 7.92 -8.82
N GLY A 59 -11.40 7.32 -9.09
CA GLY A 59 -12.63 8.03 -9.42
C GLY A 59 -13.15 8.88 -8.27
N ARG A 60 -13.19 8.32 -7.04
CA ARG A 60 -13.53 9.07 -5.82
C ARG A 60 -12.55 10.19 -5.51
N GLY A 61 -11.24 9.96 -5.71
CA GLY A 61 -10.22 11.00 -5.57
C GLY A 61 -10.35 12.14 -6.58
N ARG A 62 -10.76 11.84 -7.82
CA ARG A 62 -11.08 12.85 -8.86
C ARG A 62 -12.33 13.65 -8.52
N CYS A 63 -13.39 13.00 -8.02
CA CYS A 63 -14.62 13.67 -7.63
C CYS A 63 -14.41 14.61 -6.42
N SER A 64 -13.63 14.15 -5.43
CA SER A 64 -13.26 14.96 -4.26
C SER A 64 -12.40 16.19 -4.63
N LYS A 65 -11.44 16.05 -5.56
CA LYS A 65 -10.63 17.18 -6.05
C LYS A 65 -11.45 18.21 -6.84
N LYS A 66 -12.43 17.78 -7.64
CA LYS A 66 -13.34 18.67 -8.36
C LYS A 66 -14.23 19.47 -7.39
N SER A 67 -14.75 18.82 -6.36
CA SER A 67 -15.57 19.47 -5.33
C SER A 67 -14.79 20.49 -4.50
N LYS A 68 -13.53 20.21 -4.13
CA LYS A 68 -12.67 21.19 -3.44
C LYS A 68 -12.34 22.40 -4.31
N ARG A 69 -12.03 22.21 -5.60
CA ARG A 69 -11.75 23.32 -6.53
C ARG A 69 -12.97 24.23 -6.76
N SER A 70 -14.17 23.65 -6.84
CA SER A 70 -15.40 24.42 -7.03
C SER A 70 -15.89 25.15 -5.77
N LEU A 71 -15.45 24.72 -4.58
CA LEU A 71 -15.62 25.48 -3.34
C LEU A 71 -14.64 26.66 -3.30
N THR A 72 -13.34 26.42 -3.59
CA THR A 72 -12.33 27.50 -3.58
C THR A 72 -12.54 28.59 -4.63
N LEU A 73 -13.15 28.26 -5.77
CA LEU A 73 -13.49 29.26 -6.80
C LEU A 73 -14.66 30.15 -6.35
N ARG A 74 -15.67 29.56 -5.70
CA ARG A 74 -16.83 30.30 -5.18
C ARG A 74 -16.45 31.25 -4.04
N ASP A 75 -15.58 30.81 -3.13
CA ASP A 75 -15.08 31.67 -2.04
C ASP A 75 -14.27 32.87 -2.57
N ARG A 76 -13.62 32.72 -3.74
CA ARG A 76 -12.83 33.78 -4.38
C ARG A 76 -13.69 34.78 -5.16
N GLU A 77 -14.82 34.33 -5.72
CA GLU A 77 -15.81 35.19 -6.38
C GLU A 77 -16.59 36.07 -5.39
N ILE A 78 -16.80 35.59 -4.16
CA ILE A 78 -17.46 36.35 -3.08
C ILE A 78 -16.57 37.49 -2.55
N LEU A 79 -15.24 37.30 -2.56
CA LEU A 79 -14.28 38.32 -2.08
C LEU A 79 -13.94 39.40 -3.13
N HIS A 80 -14.36 39.23 -4.38
CA HIS A 80 -14.07 40.15 -5.49
C HIS A 80 -15.33 40.70 -6.19
N SER A 81 -16.53 40.52 -5.63
CA SER A 81 -17.68 41.33 -6.06
C SER A 81 -17.56 42.74 -5.44
N PRO A 82 -17.59 43.81 -6.26
CA PRO A 82 -17.45 45.19 -5.80
C PRO A 82 -18.60 45.65 -4.91
#